data_AF-A0A5P8WHX8-F1
#
_entry.id   AF-A0A5P8WHX8-F1
#
_cell.length_a   1.000
_cell.length_b   1.000
_cell.length_c   1.000
_cell.angle_alpha   90.00
_cell.angle_beta   90.00
_cell.angle_gamma   90.00
#
_symmetry.space_group_name_H-M   'P 1'
#
loop_
_entity.id
_entity.type
_entity.pdbx_description
1 polymer ?
#
loop_
_entity_poly.entity_id
_entity_poly.type
_entity_poly.pdbx_seq_one_letter_code
_entity_poly.pdbx_strand_id
1 'polypeptide(L)'
;MNNDLDFKSPELFGSVVFRPNFNSFKTINASQAWSLFFTGGREDKKLDSNPRIGLLFTSILLGLSVSGFASALIIQTIFPA
;
A
#
# COMPACT_ATOMS: atom_id res chain seq x y z
N MET A 1 -8.54 6.60 -30.73
CA MET A 1 -7.98 6.90 -29.40
C MET A 1 -6.72 7.72 -29.65
N ASN A 2 -6.78 9.04 -29.47
CA ASN A 2 -5.60 9.89 -29.62
C ASN A 2 -4.81 9.75 -28.34
N ASN A 3 -3.68 9.03 -28.41
CA ASN A 3 -2.82 8.82 -27.26
C ASN A 3 -1.90 10.04 -27.16
N ASP A 4 -2.30 11.02 -26.36
CA ASP A 4 -1.51 12.21 -26.01
C ASP A 4 -0.39 11.84 -25.01
N LEU A 5 0.31 10.74 -25.32
CA LEU A 5 1.42 10.23 -24.54
C LEU A 5 2.66 11.00 -24.99
N ASP A 6 3.05 11.99 -24.19
CA ASP A 6 4.33 12.66 -24.37
C ASP A 6 5.47 11.71 -23.97
N PHE A 7 5.96 10.94 -24.96
CA PHE A 7 7.04 9.96 -24.80
C PHE A 7 8.37 10.57 -24.35
N LYS A 8 8.51 11.90 -24.30
CA LYS A 8 9.68 12.59 -23.75
C LYS A 8 9.54 12.92 -22.26
N SER A 9 8.35 12.75 -21.67
CA SER A 9 8.14 13.09 -20.26
C SER A 9 8.91 12.15 -19.34
N PRO A 10 9.78 12.66 -18.45
CA PRO A 10 10.47 11.87 -17.42
C PRO A 10 9.49 11.11 -16.51
N GLU A 11 8.25 11.55 -16.45
CA GLU A 11 7.18 10.98 -15.64
C GLU A 11 6.69 9.61 -16.12
N LEU A 12 6.93 9.26 -17.39
CA LEU A 12 6.60 7.94 -17.94
C LEU A 12 7.44 6.81 -17.35
N PHE A 13 8.69 7.11 -16.95
CA PHE A 13 9.63 6.12 -16.43
C PHE A 13 9.86 6.24 -14.91
N GLY A 14 9.45 7.37 -14.31
CA GLY A 14 9.54 7.65 -12.89
C GLY A 14 8.45 6.98 -12.04
N SER A 15 8.71 6.88 -10.73
CA SER A 15 7.74 6.40 -9.75
C SER A 15 6.46 7.25 -9.77
N VAL A 16 5.29 6.62 -9.70
CA VAL A 16 3.98 7.31 -9.75
C VAL A 16 3.86 8.34 -8.63
N VAL A 17 4.49 8.08 -7.48
CA VAL A 17 4.46 8.99 -6.31
C VAL A 17 5.09 10.36 -6.56
N PHE A 18 5.97 10.49 -7.56
CA PHE A 18 6.62 11.77 -7.90
C PHE A 18 5.94 12.52 -9.04
N ARG A 19 4.88 11.93 -9.63
CA ARG A 19 4.12 12.61 -10.68
C ARG A 19 3.39 13.81 -10.08
N PRO A 20 3.29 14.96 -10.78
CA PRO A 20 2.62 16.16 -10.28
C PRO A 20 1.18 15.91 -9.83
N ASN A 21 0.48 15.01 -10.53
CA ASN A 21 -0.89 14.61 -10.20
C ASN A 21 -1.03 13.80 -8.89
N PHE A 22 0.06 13.21 -8.42
CA PHE A 22 0.14 12.46 -7.17
C PHE A 22 0.66 13.37 -6.04
N ASN A 23 1.66 14.19 -6.35
CA ASN A 23 2.29 15.15 -5.44
C ASN A 23 1.36 16.33 -5.04
N SER A 24 0.17 16.42 -5.62
CA SER A 24 -0.88 17.37 -5.24
C SER A 24 -1.86 16.81 -4.20
N PHE A 25 -1.35 16.11 -3.19
CA PHE A 25 -2.15 15.48 -2.11
C PHE A 25 -3.27 14.55 -2.62
N LYS A 26 -2.95 13.72 -3.62
CA LYS A 26 -3.93 12.77 -4.16
C LYS A 26 -4.43 11.85 -3.04
N THR A 27 -5.75 11.81 -2.86
CA THR A 27 -6.37 10.85 -1.94
C THR A 27 -6.24 9.45 -2.54
N ILE A 28 -5.70 8.51 -1.76
CA ILE A 28 -5.55 7.11 -2.14
C ILE A 28 -6.35 6.20 -1.22
N ASN A 29 -6.84 5.08 -1.74
CA ASN A 29 -7.51 4.04 -0.95
C ASN A 29 -6.52 2.97 -0.45
N ALA A 30 -7.00 2.03 0.38
CA ALA A 30 -6.17 0.97 0.94
C ALA A 30 -5.52 0.09 -0.15
N SER A 31 -6.27 -0.28 -1.19
CA SER A 31 -5.73 -1.08 -2.30
C SER A 31 -4.62 -0.35 -3.06
N GLN A 32 -4.78 0.95 -3.30
CA GLN A 32 -3.76 1.78 -3.94
C GLN A 32 -2.51 1.92 -3.06
N ALA A 33 -2.68 2.09 -1.75
CA ALA A 33 -1.57 2.12 -0.80
C ALA A 33 -0.77 0.80 -0.83
N TRP A 34 -1.46 -0.34 -0.82
CA TRP A 34 -0.81 -1.65 -0.98
C TRP A 34 -0.14 -1.82 -2.34
N SER A 35 -0.74 -1.31 -3.42
CA SER A 35 -0.16 -1.34 -4.76
C SER A 35 1.16 -0.58 -4.79
N LEU A 36 1.17 0.63 -4.23
CA LEU A 36 2.38 1.45 -4.13
C LEU A 36 3.44 0.76 -3.28
N PHE A 37 3.06 0.19 -2.13
CA PHE A 37 3.97 -0.53 -1.26
C PHE A 37 4.67 -1.69 -1.98
N PHE A 38 3.92 -2.59 -2.61
CA PHE A 38 4.49 -3.77 -3.28
C PHE A 38 5.23 -3.44 -4.59
N THR A 39 4.96 -2.29 -5.20
CA THR A 39 5.60 -1.89 -6.47
C THR A 39 6.71 -0.87 -6.30
N GLY A 40 7.06 -0.50 -5.06
CA GLY A 40 8.06 0.53 -4.77
C GLY A 40 7.64 1.91 -5.30
N GLY A 41 6.35 2.21 -5.26
CA GLY A 41 5.74 3.46 -5.71
C GLY A 41 5.53 3.56 -7.22
N ARG A 42 5.91 2.54 -8.00
CA ARG A 42 5.86 2.61 -9.47
C ARG A 42 4.46 2.46 -10.04
N GLU A 43 3.52 1.88 -9.32
CA GLU A 43 2.16 1.64 -9.81
C GLU A 43 1.14 1.70 -8.66
N ASP A 44 0.17 2.61 -8.75
CA ASP A 44 -0.90 2.74 -7.76
C ASP A 44 -2.12 1.86 -8.09
N LYS A 45 -2.23 1.32 -9.31
CA LYS A 45 -3.47 0.65 -9.77
C LYS A 45 -3.43 -0.88 -9.83
N LYS A 46 -2.30 -1.54 -9.55
CA LYS A 46 -2.22 -3.03 -9.68
C LYS A 46 -3.23 -3.76 -8.79
N LEU A 47 -3.49 -3.23 -7.60
CA LEU A 47 -4.41 -3.81 -6.62
C LEU A 47 -5.74 -3.05 -6.54
N ASP A 48 -5.89 -1.94 -7.27
CA ASP A 48 -7.07 -1.06 -7.24
C ASP A 48 -8.29 -1.65 -7.98
N SER A 49 -8.08 -2.70 -8.78
CA SER A 49 -9.17 -3.40 -9.48
C SER A 49 -10.21 -4.00 -8.53
N ASN A 50 -9.83 -4.30 -7.29
CA ASN A 50 -10.76 -4.75 -6.26
C ASN A 50 -10.42 -4.09 -4.91
N PRO A 51 -11.28 -3.18 -4.39
CA PRO A 51 -11.04 -2.48 -3.13
C PRO A 51 -10.99 -3.43 -1.91
N ARG A 52 -11.47 -4.67 -2.05
CA ARG A 52 -11.40 -5.69 -0.99
C ARG A 52 -9.99 -6.20 -0.74
N ILE A 53 -9.10 -6.13 -1.73
CA ILE A 53 -7.74 -6.66 -1.58
C ILE A 53 -6.97 -5.84 -0.55
N GLY A 54 -7.07 -4.51 -0.59
CA GLY A 54 -6.44 -3.66 0.42
C GLY A 54 -6.99 -3.90 1.82
N LEU A 55 -8.31 -4.08 1.95
CA LEU A 55 -8.95 -4.43 3.22
C LEU A 55 -8.49 -5.79 3.77
N LEU A 56 -8.27 -6.77 2.89
CA LEU A 56 -7.76 -8.09 3.27
C LEU A 56 -6.37 -7.99 3.89
N PHE A 57 -5.42 -7.33 3.21
CA PHE A 57 -4.07 -7.17 3.72
C PHE A 57 -4.04 -6.40 5.05
N THR A 58 -4.82 -5.33 5.16
CA THR A 58 -4.93 -4.56 6.40
C THR A 58 -5.49 -5.43 7.53
N SER A 59 -6.53 -6.22 7.28
CA SER A 59 -7.12 -7.12 8.27
C SER A 59 -6.14 -8.21 8.73
N ILE A 60 -5.36 -8.77 7.81
CA ILE A 60 -4.34 -9.79 8.13
C ILE A 60 -3.27 -9.20 9.04
N LEU A 61 -2.75 -8.01 8.72
CA LEU A 61 -1.71 -7.37 9.54
C LEU A 61 -2.21 -6.99 10.93
N LEU A 62 -3.46 -6.51 11.02
CA LEU A 62 -4.09 -6.25 12.31
C LEU A 62 -4.24 -7.54 13.12
N GLY A 63 -4.71 -8.62 12.50
CA GLY A 63 -4.84 -9.91 13.16
C GLY A 63 -3.51 -10.45 13.68
N LEU A 64 -2.45 -10.40 12.86
CA LEU A 64 -1.10 -10.80 13.27
C LEU A 64 -0.55 -9.93 14.39
N SER A 65 -0.75 -8.63 14.33
CA SER A 65 -0.30 -7.70 15.36
C SER A 65 -0.99 -7.98 16.69
N VAL A 66 -2.33 -8.04 16.70
CA VAL A 66 -3.12 -8.32 17.91
C VAL A 66 -2.76 -9.69 18.49
N SER A 67 -2.65 -10.72 17.65
CA SER A 67 -2.26 -12.07 18.07
C SER A 67 -0.85 -12.09 18.69
N GLY A 68 0.11 -11.41 18.05
CA GLY A 68 1.47 -11.30 18.55
C GLY A 68 1.55 -10.57 19.89
N PHE A 69 0.84 -9.44 20.03
CA PHE A 69 0.75 -8.70 21.29
C PHE A 69 0.12 -9.54 22.40
N ALA A 70 -1.01 -10.20 22.11
CA ALA A 70 -1.68 -11.08 23.08
C ALA A 70 -0.75 -12.22 23.52
N SER A 71 -0.06 -12.87 22.59
CA SER A 71 0.87 -13.96 22.89
C SER A 71 2.04 -13.48 23.75
N ALA A 72 2.62 -12.32 23.44
CA ALA A 72 3.71 -11.73 24.22
C ALA A 72 3.29 -11.43 25.67
N LEU A 73 2.08 -10.88 25.85
CA LEU A 73 1.52 -10.60 27.18
C LEU A 73 1.26 -11.89 27.97
N ILE A 74 0.72 -12.93 27.33
CA ILE A 74 0.50 -14.24 27.95
C ILE A 74 1.83 -14.83 28.43
N ILE A 75 2.86 -14.81 27.58
CA ILE A 75 4.19 -15.33 27.93
C ILE A 75 4.77 -14.56 29.13
N GLN A 76 4.73 -13.22 29.12
CA GLN A 76 5.21 -12.41 30.24
C GLN A 76 4.46 -12.69 31.55
N THR A 77 3.17 -13.00 31.46
CA THR A 77 2.35 -13.29 32.65
C THR A 77 2.63 -14.68 33.21
N ILE A 78 2.84 -15.68 32.36
CA ILE A 78 3.04 -17.08 32.78
C ILE A 78 4.49 -17.34 33.18
N PHE A 79 5.44 -16.74 32.49
CA PHE A 79 6.88 -16.88 32.73
C PHE A 79 7.49 -15.51 33.06
N PRO A 80 7.20 -14.95 34.24
CA PRO A 80 7.87 -13.73 34.68
C PRO A 80 9.37 -14.03 34.85
N ALA A 81 10.20 -13.19 34.23
CA ALA A 81 11.66 -13.23 34.34
C ALA A 81 12.12 -12.77 35.73
#